data_AF-A0A961SR20-F1
#
_entry.id   AF-A0A961SR20-F1
#
_cell.length_a   1.000
_cell.length_b   1.000
_cell.length_c   1.000
_cell.angle_alpha   90.00
_cell.angle_beta   90.00
_cell.angle_gamma   90.00
#
_symmetry.space_group_name_H-M   'P 1'
#
loop_
_entity.id
_entity.type
_entity.pdbx_description
1 polymer ?
#
loop_
_entity_poly.entity_id
_entity_poly.type
_entity_poly.pdbx_seq_one_letter_code
_entity_poly.pdbx_strand_id
1 'polypeptide(L)'
;HLGDGNIHYNISQPVGADKEAFIGRWREVNRIVHGLVLKFNGSISAEHGIGQLKRDELAAIRPAIEIDLMRRIKRAFDPAGIMNPGKVLAAE
;
A
#
# COMPACT_ATOMS: atom_id res chain seq x y z
N HIS A 1 17.06 -4.09 -3.92
CA HIS A 1 18.24 -3.31 -3.51
C HIS A 1 18.72 -3.79 -2.15
N LEU A 2 19.70 -4.71 -2.12
CA LEU A 2 20.11 -5.31 -0.83
C LEU A 2 20.79 -4.30 0.10
N GLY A 3 21.53 -3.32 -0.45
CA GLY A 3 22.29 -2.35 0.33
C GLY A 3 21.45 -1.38 1.18
N ASP A 4 20.17 -1.20 0.85
CA ASP A 4 19.21 -0.37 1.60
C ASP A 4 18.06 -1.19 2.22
N GLY A 5 18.10 -2.52 2.08
CA GLY A 5 17.07 -3.42 2.61
C GLY A 5 15.79 -3.52 1.79
N ASN A 6 15.71 -2.96 0.57
CA ASN A 6 14.54 -3.10 -0.29
C ASN A 6 14.56 -4.41 -1.11
N ILE A 7 13.52 -5.23 -1.02
CA ILE A 7 13.36 -6.48 -1.78
C ILE A 7 12.11 -6.43 -2.65
N HIS A 8 12.27 -6.72 -3.94
CA HIS A 8 11.16 -6.88 -4.87
C HIS A 8 10.67 -8.33 -4.81
N TYR A 9 9.73 -8.59 -3.91
CA TYR A 9 9.20 -9.92 -3.67
C TYR A 9 8.03 -10.24 -4.63
N ASN A 10 8.36 -10.83 -5.78
CA ASN A 10 7.40 -11.18 -6.82
C ASN A 10 7.02 -12.67 -6.75
N ILE A 11 5.78 -12.99 -7.11
CA ILE A 11 5.27 -14.35 -7.11
C ILE A 11 4.72 -14.66 -8.50
N SER A 12 5.26 -15.69 -9.14
CA SER A 12 4.72 -16.24 -10.37
C SER A 12 3.69 -17.32 -10.06
N GLN A 13 2.67 -17.43 -10.91
CA GLN A 13 1.73 -18.55 -10.83
C GLN A 13 2.43 -19.90 -11.06
N PRO A 14 1.92 -21.00 -10.49
CA PRO A 14 2.37 -22.33 -10.85
C PRO A 14 2.18 -22.62 -12.35
N VAL A 15 3.04 -23.47 -12.91
CA VAL A 15 2.95 -23.87 -14.33
C VAL A 15 1.62 -24.58 -14.56
N GLY A 16 0.86 -24.12 -15.57
CA GLY A 16 -0.45 -24.67 -15.93
C GLY A 16 -1.62 -24.25 -15.02
N ALA A 17 -1.39 -23.43 -13.99
CA ALA A 17 -2.46 -22.91 -13.16
C ALA A 17 -3.36 -21.92 -13.93
N ASP A 18 -4.62 -21.80 -13.49
CA ASP A 18 -5.51 -20.75 -13.97
C ASP A 18 -5.03 -19.37 -13.51
N LYS A 19 -4.88 -18.46 -14.47
CA LYS A 19 -4.35 -17.11 -14.24
C LYS A 19 -5.32 -16.27 -13.42
N GLU A 20 -6.61 -16.32 -13.72
CA GLU A 20 -7.61 -15.49 -13.03
C GLU A 20 -7.82 -15.96 -11.60
N ALA A 21 -7.88 -17.27 -11.35
CA ALA A 21 -7.88 -17.81 -10.00
C ALA A 21 -6.62 -17.42 -9.22
N PHE A 22 -5.44 -17.42 -9.84
CA PHE A 22 -4.20 -16.99 -9.20
C PHE A 22 -4.24 -15.50 -8.82
N ILE A 23 -4.60 -14.63 -9.76
CA ILE A 23 -4.69 -13.17 -9.53
C ILE A 23 -5.81 -12.84 -8.54
N GLY A 24 -6.90 -13.60 -8.52
CA GLY A 24 -7.99 -13.45 -7.55
C GLY A 24 -7.53 -13.55 -6.09
N ARG A 25 -6.39 -14.21 -5.83
CA ARG A 25 -5.77 -14.33 -4.49
C ARG A 25 -4.86 -13.17 -4.11
N TRP A 26 -4.71 -12.14 -4.95
CA TRP A 26 -3.81 -11.00 -4.72
C TRP A 26 -3.95 -10.38 -3.32
N ARG A 27 -5.19 -10.13 -2.87
CA ARG A 27 -5.44 -9.52 -1.55
C ARG A 27 -5.07 -10.45 -0.39
N GLU A 28 -5.31 -11.76 -0.54
CA GLU A 28 -4.95 -12.77 0.45
C GLU A 28 -3.43 -12.82 0.63
N VAL A 29 -2.72 -12.93 -0.50
CA VAL A 29 -1.25 -12.98 -0.53
C VAL A 29 -0.64 -11.71 0.04
N ASN A 30 -1.12 -10.52 -0.37
CA ASN A 30 -0.62 -9.25 0.17
C ASN A 30 -0.82 -9.16 1.68
N ARG A 31 -1.96 -9.61 2.22
CA ARG A 31 -2.18 -9.61 3.68
C ARG A 31 -1.13 -10.45 4.42
N ILE A 32 -0.78 -11.61 3.87
CA ILE A 32 0.23 -12.49 4.46
C ILE A 32 1.61 -11.84 4.37
N VAL A 33 2.01 -11.38 3.18
CA VAL A 33 3.33 -10.77 2.93
C VAL A 33 3.50 -9.49 3.76
N HIS A 34 2.53 -8.59 3.71
CA HIS A 34 2.59 -7.33 4.46
C HIS A 34 2.48 -7.55 5.97
N GLY A 35 1.74 -8.57 6.42
CA GLY A 35 1.75 -8.98 7.84
C GLY A 35 3.14 -9.39 8.33
N LEU A 36 3.91 -10.11 7.50
CA LEU A 36 5.31 -10.44 7.80
C LEU A 36 6.19 -9.19 7.77
N VAL A 37 6.05 -8.33 6.76
CA VAL A 37 6.80 -7.06 6.68
C VAL A 37 6.59 -6.24 7.95
N LEU A 38 5.35 -6.08 8.41
CA LEU A 38 5.02 -5.33 9.63
C LEU A 38 5.56 -6.01 10.90
N LYS A 39 5.50 -7.35 10.99
CA LYS A 39 6.09 -8.10 12.11
C LYS A 39 7.59 -7.82 12.28
N PHE A 40 8.29 -7.53 11.17
CA PHE A 40 9.71 -7.18 11.17
C PHE A 40 9.95 -5.67 11.09
N ASN A 41 8.96 -4.83 11.42
CA ASN A 41 9.04 -3.36 11.40
C ASN A 41 9.45 -2.77 10.03
N GLY A 42 9.12 -3.46 8.94
CA GLY A 42 9.39 -3.01 7.58
C GLY A 42 8.31 -2.07 7.02
N SER A 43 8.54 -1.55 5.81
CA SER A 43 7.57 -0.74 5.06
C SER A 43 6.86 -1.57 4.00
N ILE A 44 5.53 -1.50 3.93
CA ILE A 44 4.74 -2.13 2.85
C ILE A 44 5.00 -1.49 1.48
N SER A 45 5.67 -0.33 1.44
CA SER A 45 6.09 0.32 0.20
C SER A 45 7.42 1.04 0.43
N ALA A 46 8.50 0.44 -0.07
CA ALA A 46 9.83 1.03 0.02
C ALA A 46 10.01 2.18 -1.00
N GLU A 47 9.63 1.97 -2.26
CA GLU A 47 9.91 2.91 -3.35
C GLU A 47 8.67 3.31 -4.16
N HIS A 48 7.76 2.37 -4.47
CA HIS A 48 6.66 2.60 -5.41
C HIS A 48 5.52 3.49 -4.88
N GLY A 49 5.63 3.94 -3.63
CA GLY A 49 4.60 4.79 -2.99
C GLY A 49 3.30 4.07 -2.67
N ILE A 50 2.26 4.84 -2.37
CA ILE A 50 0.96 4.32 -1.90
C ILE A 50 -0.08 4.27 -3.03
N GLY A 51 -0.19 5.35 -3.80
CA GLY A 51 -1.15 5.47 -4.88
C GLY A 51 -2.58 5.14 -4.43
N GLN A 52 -3.35 4.47 -5.29
CA GLN A 52 -4.66 3.94 -4.92
C GLN A 52 -4.56 2.55 -4.29
N LEU A 53 -3.63 1.72 -4.76
CA LEU A 53 -3.54 0.29 -4.42
C LEU A 53 -3.32 0.04 -2.92
N LYS A 54 -2.45 0.83 -2.27
CA LYS A 54 -2.07 0.64 -0.87
C LYS A 54 -2.72 1.67 0.07
N ARG A 55 -3.66 2.48 -0.44
CA ARG A 55 -4.28 3.59 0.29
C ARG A 55 -4.99 3.13 1.56
N ASP A 56 -5.87 2.15 1.40
CA ASP A 56 -6.68 1.65 2.52
C ASP A 56 -5.82 0.89 3.52
N GLU A 57 -4.75 0.24 3.04
CA GLU A 57 -3.79 -0.45 3.89
C GLU A 57 -2.93 0.53 4.70
N LEU A 58 -2.45 1.63 4.09
CA LEU A 58 -1.77 2.71 4.81
C LEU A 58 -2.61 3.19 6.01
N ALA A 59 -3.90 3.42 5.80
CA ALA A 59 -4.82 3.88 6.83
C ALA A 59 -5.03 2.83 7.95
N ALA A 60 -4.88 1.55 7.65
CA ALA A 60 -5.02 0.46 8.62
C ALA A 60 -3.75 0.23 9.47
N ILE A 61 -2.56 0.52 8.92
CA ILE A 61 -1.28 0.17 9.57
C ILE A 61 -0.60 1.35 10.27
N ARG A 62 -0.95 2.60 9.92
CA ARG A 62 -0.34 3.79 10.51
C ARG A 62 -1.14 4.31 11.70
N PRO A 63 -0.47 4.93 12.68
CA PRO A 63 -1.15 5.62 13.77
C PRO A 63 -2.18 6.62 13.25
N ALA A 64 -3.34 6.68 13.90
CA ALA A 64 -4.43 7.57 13.50
C ALA A 64 -3.99 9.05 13.42
N ILE A 65 -3.05 9.45 14.28
CA ILE A 65 -2.48 10.80 14.30
C ILE A 65 -1.66 11.13 13.04
N GLU A 66 -0.92 10.16 12.49
CA GLU A 66 -0.18 10.35 11.23
C GLU A 66 -1.15 10.58 10.08
N ILE A 67 -2.21 9.76 10.01
CA ILE A 67 -3.23 9.87 8.98
C ILE A 67 -4.00 11.19 9.09
N ASP A 68 -4.35 11.64 10.31
CA ASP A 68 -5.00 12.93 10.53
C ASP A 68 -4.12 14.10 10.07
N LEU A 69 -2.82 14.08 10.42
CA LEU A 69 -1.87 15.08 9.97
C LEU A 69 -1.76 15.14 8.44
N MET A 70 -1.68 13.99 7.77
CA MET A 70 -1.65 13.92 6.31
C MET A 70 -2.92 14.54 5.69
N ARG A 71 -4.11 14.26 6.25
CA ARG A 71 -5.37 14.88 5.79
C ARG A 71 -5.37 16.39 5.97
N ARG A 72 -4.89 16.90 7.11
CA ARG A 72 -4.78 18.35 7.36
C ARG A 72 -3.88 19.04 6.34
N ILE A 73 -2.71 18.43 6.06
CA ILE A 73 -1.79 18.92 5.04
C ILE A 73 -2.48 18.93 3.67
N LYS A 74 -3.13 17.81 3.29
CA LYS A 74 -3.85 17.71 2.02
C LYS A 74 -4.90 18.81 1.86
N ARG A 75 -5.74 19.04 2.88
CA ARG A 75 -6.77 20.10 2.88
C ARG A 75 -6.19 21.51 2.79
N ALA A 76 -5.03 21.75 3.42
CA ALA A 76 -4.37 23.07 3.39
C ALA A 76 -3.92 23.46 1.97
N PHE A 77 -3.47 22.49 1.17
CA PHE A 77 -2.98 22.73 -0.20
C PHE A 77 -4.05 22.50 -1.28
N ASP A 78 -5.04 21.63 -1.03
CA ASP A 78 -6.08 21.26 -1.99
C ASP A 78 -7.47 21.22 -1.33
N PRO A 79 -8.02 22.37 -0.91
CA PRO A 79 -9.32 22.43 -0.26
C PRO A 79 -10.48 22.04 -1.17
N ALA A 80 -10.31 22.11 -2.50
CA ALA A 80 -11.30 21.69 -3.48
C ALA A 80 -11.21 20.19 -3.83
N GLY A 81 -10.19 19.47 -3.33
CA GLY A 81 -10.02 18.04 -3.55
C GLY A 81 -9.72 17.63 -5.01
N ILE A 82 -9.19 18.55 -5.83
CA ILE A 82 -9.01 18.32 -7.27
C ILE A 82 -7.63 17.74 -7.62
N MET A 83 -6.66 17.82 -6.71
CA MET A 83 -5.31 17.31 -6.93
C MET A 83 -5.26 15.81 -6.65
N ASN A 84 -5.57 15.02 -7.68
CA ASN A 84 -5.42 13.56 -7.70
C ASN A 84 -6.27 12.82 -6.64
N PRO A 85 -7.61 12.94 -6.72
CA PRO A 85 -8.51 12.44 -5.70
C PRO A 85 -8.39 10.92 -5.50
N GLY A 86 -8.57 10.50 -4.24
CA GLY A 86 -8.62 9.10 -3.85
C GLY A 86 -7.29 8.35 -3.90
N LYS A 87 -6.15 9.03 -4.01
CA LYS A 87 -4.80 8.44 -3.97
C LYS A 87 -4.04 8.93 -2.75
N VAL A 88 -3.24 8.04 -2.16
CA VAL A 88 -2.55 8.20 -0.86
C VAL A 88 -3.51 8.26 0.33
N LEU A 89 -4.52 9.12 0.28
CA LEU A 89 -5.61 9.22 1.23
C LEU A 89 -6.95 8.96 0.52
N ALA A 90 -7.94 8.43 1.25
CA ALA A 90 -9.30 8.33 0.73
C ALA A 90 -9.84 9.72 0.36
N ALA A 91 -10.68 9.78 -0.67
CA ALA A 91 -11.42 11.00 -0.98
C ALA A 91 -12.39 11.29 0.18
N GLU A 92 -12.52 12.56 0.53
CA GLU A 92 -13.46 13.05 1.54
C GLU A 92 -14.77 13.48 0.89
#